data_AF-A0A1B6LYV2-F1
#
_entry.id   AF-A0A1B6LYV2-F1
#
_cell.length_a   1.000
_cell.length_b   1.000
_cell.length_c   1.000
_cell.angle_alpha   90.00
_cell.angle_beta   90.00
_cell.angle_gamma   90.00
#
_symmetry.space_group_name_H-M   'P 1'
#
loop_
_entity.id
_entity.type
_entity.pdbx_description
1 polymer ?
#
loop_
_entity_poly.entity_id
_entity_poly.type
_entity_poly.pdbx_seq_one_letter_code
_entity_poly.pdbx_strand_id
1 'polypeptide(L)'
;MAEKIKKFFEKKKVEAKFKMAGPGHKLTESKKQTAGGSAKSGAGGGASSRANPSAEARQAGAAALARLGGEKRDTPAFNTSLAAIQAQVKRELEAEKKAAVAREEREKSSTPPSQAQPPPEPEDMSPLLAVRGVYFKCPLVGPEILSKEEWKVKIKEFLYEQLADEKGLTACLIIHSCNKSKDKVEQCVETLSKYLENIVKNPGEEKYRKIRLSNRVFQEKVAGLEGVMEFLEAAGFSQQTLPFQDGEELFLVFNESAEQDLENLQVLIDALYSAEPIGLELDRNAQVLMPTQAAQKTQLPPAFFTMTPEELKREQQLRTERIESSLVLRTKAMREKEEQREMKKYRFALIRVRFPDGILLQGTFGVYEKLSDVSAFVQEHIVFPEGEFVLTTGTGQRLTDADMPKTLLELHLVPASILLFVWAGEVPCEDFYLKPEVMVELQSL
;
A
#
# COMPACT_ATOMS: atom_id res chain seq x y z
N MET A 1 11.65 23.37 36.59
CA MET A 1 12.05 22.23 37.44
C MET A 1 12.42 20.97 36.64
N ALA A 2 11.76 20.72 35.48
CA ALA A 2 12.00 19.55 34.62
C ALA A 2 13.40 19.44 33.99
N GLU A 3 14.04 20.54 33.61
CA GLU A 3 15.38 20.49 32.98
C GLU A 3 16.50 20.06 33.94
N LYS A 4 16.40 20.45 35.22
CA LYS A 4 17.36 20.03 36.25
C LYS A 4 17.27 18.52 36.49
N ILE A 5 16.07 17.96 36.38
CA ILE A 5 15.83 16.51 36.52
C ILE A 5 16.38 15.76 35.31
N LYS A 6 16.19 16.25 34.08
CA LYS A 6 16.80 15.64 32.87
C LYS A 6 18.34 15.62 32.95
N LYS A 7 18.97 16.72 33.33
CA LYS A 7 20.44 16.78 33.51
C LYS A 7 20.94 15.85 34.61
N PHE A 8 20.14 15.62 35.66
CA PHE A 8 20.47 14.65 36.71
C PHE A 8 20.48 13.20 36.19
N PHE A 9 19.49 12.82 35.38
CA PHE A 9 19.42 11.47 34.80
C PHE A 9 20.52 11.21 33.75
N GLU A 10 20.87 12.22 32.94
CA GLU A 10 22.00 12.10 32.01
C GLU A 10 23.33 11.93 32.74
N LYS A 11 23.57 12.71 33.79
CA LYS A 11 24.80 12.61 34.60
C LYS A 11 24.92 11.25 35.28
N LYS A 12 23.83 10.71 35.82
CA LYS A 12 23.77 9.36 36.39
C LYS A 12 24.01 8.25 35.35
N LYS A 13 23.50 8.41 34.11
CA LYS A 13 23.77 7.47 33.02
C LYS A 13 25.25 7.45 32.62
N VAL A 14 25.91 8.60 32.59
CA VAL A 14 27.35 8.68 32.27
C VAL A 14 28.19 8.06 33.39
N GLU A 15 27.84 8.32 34.64
CA GLU A 15 28.55 7.76 35.81
C GLU A 15 28.40 6.24 35.92
N ALA A 16 27.23 5.68 35.56
CA ALA A 16 27.00 4.24 35.48
C ALA A 16 27.85 3.59 34.37
N LYS A 17 27.98 4.24 33.22
CA LYS A 17 28.86 3.78 32.13
C LYS A 17 30.34 3.83 32.53
N PHE A 18 30.74 4.85 33.29
CA PHE A 18 32.12 4.97 33.78
C PHE A 18 32.46 3.91 34.85
N LYS A 19 31.49 3.56 35.71
CA LYS A 19 31.64 2.45 36.67
C LYS A 19 31.67 1.06 36.02
N MET A 20 30.94 0.85 34.92
CA MET A 20 31.00 -0.40 34.14
C MET A 20 32.29 -0.56 33.34
N ALA A 21 33.04 0.52 33.08
CA ALA A 21 34.24 0.48 32.24
C ALA A 21 35.49 -0.11 32.93
N GLY A 22 35.39 -0.55 34.19
CA GLY A 22 36.50 -1.17 34.93
C GLY A 22 37.60 -0.17 35.35
N PRO A 23 38.47 -0.54 36.30
CA PRO A 23 39.52 0.37 36.78
C PRO A 23 40.56 0.63 35.69
N GLY A 24 40.72 1.90 35.30
CA GLY A 24 41.64 2.32 34.26
C GLY A 24 43.11 2.17 34.66
N HIS A 25 43.91 1.62 33.76
CA HIS A 25 45.36 1.45 33.90
C HIS A 25 46.10 2.62 33.21
N LYS A 26 47.06 3.26 33.87
CA LYS A 26 47.93 4.27 33.24
C LYS A 26 49.12 3.62 32.57
N LEU A 27 49.53 4.14 31.41
CA LEU A 27 50.60 3.63 30.51
C LEU A 27 52.03 3.68 31.09
N THR A 28 52.22 3.93 32.39
CA THR A 28 53.53 3.95 33.05
C THR A 28 53.75 2.80 34.03
N GLU A 29 52.80 1.87 34.19
CA GLU A 29 52.94 0.75 35.11
C GLU A 29 53.32 -0.56 34.40
N SER A 30 54.54 -1.02 34.65
CA SER A 30 55.03 -2.34 34.25
C SER A 30 54.46 -3.43 35.17
N LYS A 31 53.66 -4.34 34.62
CA LYS A 31 52.97 -5.41 35.36
C LYS A 31 53.92 -6.56 35.75
N LYS A 32 54.06 -6.82 37.05
CA LYS A 32 54.58 -8.09 37.59
C LYS A 32 53.50 -9.18 37.49
N GLN A 33 53.93 -10.39 37.11
CA GLN A 33 53.12 -11.61 37.11
C GLN A 33 52.90 -12.10 38.55
N THR A 34 51.66 -12.47 38.89
CA THR A 34 51.39 -13.48 39.92
C THR A 34 50.18 -14.33 39.55
N ALA A 35 50.30 -15.60 39.93
CA ALA A 35 49.50 -16.74 39.56
C ALA A 35 48.31 -17.01 40.49
N GLY A 36 47.40 -17.85 40.01
CA GLY A 36 46.36 -18.57 40.77
C GLY A 36 45.24 -18.97 39.79
N GLY A 37 44.79 -20.21 39.64
CA GLY A 37 44.98 -21.45 40.40
C GLY A 37 43.60 -22.13 40.55
N SER A 38 43.35 -23.25 39.85
CA SER A 38 42.37 -24.34 40.13
C SER A 38 42.25 -25.24 38.88
N ALA A 39 42.83 -26.45 38.84
CA ALA A 39 42.30 -27.77 39.28
C ALA A 39 40.95 -28.12 38.59
N LYS A 40 40.79 -29.22 37.82
CA LYS A 40 41.02 -30.64 38.19
C LYS A 40 40.91 -31.60 36.96
N SER A 41 41.76 -32.65 36.96
CA SER A 41 41.61 -34.06 36.47
C SER A 41 40.97 -34.38 35.09
N GLY A 42 41.48 -35.26 34.23
CA GLY A 42 42.62 -36.18 34.25
C GLY A 42 42.35 -37.38 33.30
N ALA A 43 43.34 -37.81 32.52
CA ALA A 43 43.62 -39.19 32.04
C ALA A 43 44.70 -39.15 30.95
N GLY A 44 45.66 -40.07 31.02
CA GLY A 44 46.92 -40.04 30.29
C GLY A 44 46.91 -40.66 28.89
N GLY A 45 47.96 -40.34 28.12
CA GLY A 45 48.30 -40.91 26.83
C GLY A 45 49.64 -40.34 26.35
N GLY A 46 50.59 -41.21 26.01
CA GLY A 46 52.02 -40.90 25.89
C GLY A 46 52.42 -39.87 24.82
N ALA A 47 53.58 -39.26 25.06
CA ALA A 47 54.21 -38.31 24.15
C ALA A 47 54.67 -38.98 22.86
N SER A 48 53.99 -38.67 21.75
CA SER A 48 54.46 -38.93 20.39
C SER A 48 55.26 -37.72 19.91
N SER A 49 56.50 -37.95 19.47
CA SER A 49 57.32 -36.97 18.78
C SER A 49 56.61 -36.51 17.51
N ARG A 50 56.46 -35.19 17.34
CA ARG A 50 55.80 -34.57 16.20
C ARG A 50 56.52 -34.96 14.90
N ALA A 51 55.83 -35.67 14.01
CA ALA A 51 56.31 -35.92 12.65
C ALA A 51 56.40 -34.60 11.85
N ASN A 52 57.44 -34.46 11.03
CA ASN A 52 57.61 -33.30 10.17
C ASN A 52 56.44 -33.18 9.17
N PRO A 53 55.94 -31.96 8.90
CA PRO A 53 54.80 -31.76 8.01
C PRO A 53 55.08 -32.29 6.59
N SER A 54 54.05 -32.89 5.99
CA SER A 54 54.06 -33.44 4.63
C SER A 54 54.37 -32.34 3.59
N ALA A 55 54.75 -32.76 2.37
CA ALA A 55 55.11 -31.82 1.30
C ALA A 55 53.96 -30.84 0.98
N GLU A 56 52.72 -31.30 1.00
CA GLU A 56 51.52 -30.44 0.83
C GLU A 56 51.35 -29.45 1.98
N ALA A 57 51.59 -29.87 3.23
CA ALA A 57 51.51 -28.98 4.38
C ALA A 57 52.61 -27.90 4.35
N ARG A 58 53.81 -28.22 3.83
CA ARG A 58 54.87 -27.24 3.59
C ARG A 58 54.57 -26.31 2.43
N GLN A 59 53.95 -26.80 1.36
CA GLN A 59 53.53 -25.97 0.22
C GLN A 59 52.39 -25.03 0.61
N ALA A 60 51.43 -25.49 1.40
CA ALA A 60 50.38 -24.65 1.99
C ALA A 60 50.97 -23.63 2.99
N GLY A 61 51.95 -24.03 3.80
CA GLY A 61 52.68 -23.14 4.69
C GLY A 61 53.49 -22.07 3.95
N ALA A 62 54.16 -22.44 2.85
CA ALA A 62 54.89 -21.52 1.99
C ALA A 62 53.94 -20.55 1.27
N ALA A 63 52.77 -21.02 0.81
CA ALA A 63 51.74 -20.16 0.22
C ALA A 63 51.13 -19.18 1.25
N ALA A 64 50.94 -19.62 2.50
CA ALA A 64 50.49 -18.75 3.60
C ALA A 64 51.57 -17.72 3.99
N LEU A 65 52.85 -18.11 4.01
CA LEU A 65 53.96 -17.19 4.25
C LEU A 65 54.17 -16.22 3.07
N ALA A 66 53.91 -16.62 1.83
CA ALA A 66 53.92 -15.70 0.69
C ALA A 66 52.80 -14.64 0.77
N ARG A 67 51.68 -14.95 1.45
CA ARG A 67 50.62 -13.97 1.76
C ARG A 67 51.02 -13.01 2.90
N LEU A 68 51.93 -13.42 3.78
CA LEU A 68 52.35 -12.65 4.97
C LEU A 68 53.65 -11.86 4.73
N GLY A 69 54.54 -12.38 3.89
CA GLY A 69 55.87 -11.84 3.60
C GLY A 69 55.98 -11.04 2.29
N GLY A 70 54.88 -10.89 1.55
CA GLY A 70 54.80 -9.91 0.46
C GLY A 70 54.90 -8.51 1.06
N GLU A 71 56.08 -7.89 0.93
CA GLU A 71 56.35 -6.51 1.31
C GLU A 71 55.24 -5.56 0.84
N LYS A 72 54.65 -4.87 1.83
CA LYS A 72 54.36 -3.43 1.84
C LYS A 72 54.25 -2.80 0.44
N ARG A 73 53.11 -3.01 -0.20
CA ARG A 73 52.48 -1.93 -0.97
C ARG A 73 51.49 -1.29 -0.02
N ASP A 74 51.53 0.03 0.09
CA ASP A 74 50.67 0.84 0.95
C ASP A 74 49.24 0.29 0.98
N THR A 75 48.93 -0.48 2.02
CA THR A 75 47.56 -0.76 2.38
C THR A 75 47.04 0.55 2.95
N PRO A 76 46.10 1.27 2.29
CA PRO A 76 45.36 2.28 3.03
C PRO A 76 44.76 1.53 4.21
N ALA A 77 45.04 2.02 5.42
CA ALA A 77 44.61 1.41 6.65
C ALA A 77 43.18 0.91 6.51
N PHE A 78 42.94 -0.34 6.90
CA PHE A 78 41.61 -0.90 7.14
C PHE A 78 40.94 -0.07 8.23
N ASN A 79 40.47 1.11 7.84
CA ASN A 79 39.61 2.02 8.59
C ASN A 79 38.29 2.01 7.83
N THR A 80 37.62 0.86 7.85
CA THR A 80 36.17 0.79 7.67
C THR A 80 35.52 1.44 8.88
N SER A 81 35.80 2.73 9.07
CA SER A 81 35.08 3.57 9.99
C SER A 81 33.65 3.64 9.49
N LEU A 82 32.69 3.67 10.43
CA LEU A 82 31.27 3.81 10.13
C LEU A 82 30.99 4.99 9.18
N ALA A 83 31.86 6.01 9.17
CA ALA A 83 31.86 7.14 8.25
C ALA A 83 32.19 6.78 6.79
N ALA A 84 33.13 5.86 6.53
CA ALA A 84 33.44 5.41 5.17
C ALA A 84 32.29 4.59 4.57
N ILE A 85 31.66 3.73 5.38
CA ILE A 85 30.47 2.96 5.00
C ILE A 85 29.29 3.91 4.77
N GLN A 86 29.07 4.89 5.65
CA GLN A 86 28.03 5.91 5.46
C GLN A 86 28.26 6.78 4.23
N ALA A 87 29.50 7.15 3.92
CA ALA A 87 29.84 7.95 2.74
C ALA A 87 29.59 7.15 1.46
N GLN A 88 29.93 5.87 1.44
CA GLN A 88 29.68 5.00 0.29
C GLN A 88 28.17 4.76 0.08
N VAL A 89 27.43 4.43 1.14
CA VAL A 89 25.98 4.26 1.10
C VAL A 89 25.28 5.55 0.67
N LYS A 90 25.72 6.72 1.16
CA LYS A 90 25.17 8.02 0.75
C LYS A 90 25.44 8.31 -0.73
N ARG A 91 26.64 7.99 -1.21
CA ARG A 91 27.03 8.18 -2.63
C ARG A 91 26.25 7.26 -3.56
N GLU A 92 26.01 6.01 -3.16
CA GLU A 92 25.18 5.06 -3.92
C GLU A 92 23.70 5.50 -3.95
N LEU A 93 23.13 5.91 -2.80
CA LEU A 93 21.76 6.44 -2.74
C LEU A 93 21.57 7.72 -3.57
N GLU A 94 22.56 8.61 -3.57
CA GLU A 94 22.52 9.83 -4.37
C GLU A 94 22.67 9.53 -5.87
N ALA A 95 23.52 8.56 -6.24
CA ALA A 95 23.64 8.10 -7.61
C ALA A 95 22.35 7.42 -8.11
N GLU A 96 21.68 6.63 -7.29
CA GLU A 96 20.39 6.00 -7.64
C GLU A 96 19.27 7.04 -7.76
N LYS A 97 19.19 8.01 -6.84
CA LYS A 97 18.26 9.15 -6.97
C LYS A 97 18.51 9.96 -8.23
N LYS A 98 19.79 10.23 -8.55
CA LYS A 98 20.16 10.97 -9.75
C LYS A 98 19.86 10.18 -11.03
N ALA A 99 20.01 8.85 -11.00
CA ALA A 99 19.62 7.98 -12.10
C ALA A 99 18.09 7.88 -12.27
N ALA A 100 17.33 7.88 -11.17
CA ALA A 100 15.87 7.89 -11.20
C ALA A 100 15.32 9.22 -11.74
N VAL A 101 15.86 10.35 -11.26
CA VAL A 101 15.50 11.68 -11.78
C VAL A 101 15.90 11.82 -13.25
N ALA A 102 17.08 11.32 -13.66
CA ALA A 102 17.48 11.33 -15.06
C ALA A 102 16.62 10.42 -15.95
N ARG A 103 16.02 9.35 -15.40
CA ARG A 103 15.00 8.53 -16.10
C ARG A 103 13.69 9.30 -16.23
N GLU A 104 13.21 9.93 -15.16
CA GLU A 104 11.99 10.76 -15.17
C GLU A 104 12.12 12.00 -16.07
N GLU A 105 13.32 12.59 -16.18
CA GLU A 105 13.60 13.72 -17.09
C GLU A 105 13.73 13.28 -18.55
N ARG A 106 14.26 12.08 -18.82
CA ARG A 106 14.27 11.48 -20.17
C ARG A 106 12.88 11.10 -20.66
N GLU A 107 11.99 10.70 -19.76
CA GLU A 107 10.58 10.41 -20.08
C GLU A 107 9.76 11.67 -20.37
N LYS A 108 10.16 12.85 -19.87
CA LYS A 108 9.45 14.12 -20.10
C LYS A 108 9.90 14.90 -21.34
N SER A 109 11.01 14.53 -21.99
CA SER A 109 11.68 15.38 -22.98
C SER A 109 11.87 14.77 -24.38
N SER A 110 11.18 13.68 -24.76
CA SER A 110 11.32 13.14 -26.12
C SER A 110 10.02 12.72 -26.80
N THR A 111 9.84 13.24 -28.02
CA THR A 111 8.98 12.72 -29.11
C THR A 111 9.86 12.65 -30.37
N PRO A 112 9.51 11.87 -31.42
CA PRO A 112 9.88 10.47 -31.63
C PRO A 112 10.96 10.28 -32.74
N PRO A 113 11.62 9.11 -32.80
CA PRO A 113 11.50 8.34 -34.04
C PRO A 113 11.34 6.81 -33.85
N SER A 114 10.37 6.29 -34.62
CA SER A 114 10.27 4.99 -35.30
C SER A 114 11.01 3.75 -34.76
N GLN A 115 10.18 2.75 -34.40
CA GLN A 115 10.44 1.31 -34.38
C GLN A 115 11.47 0.79 -33.37
N ALA A 116 11.28 1.14 -32.10
CA ALA A 116 11.29 0.10 -31.07
C ALA A 116 9.82 -0.21 -30.79
N GLN A 117 9.41 -1.48 -30.93
CA GLN A 117 8.08 -1.89 -30.52
C GLN A 117 7.84 -1.40 -29.09
N PRO A 118 6.69 -0.78 -28.79
CA PRO A 118 6.35 -0.49 -27.41
C PRO A 118 6.46 -1.78 -26.60
N PRO A 119 6.87 -1.73 -25.32
CA PRO A 119 6.61 -2.86 -24.44
C PRO A 119 5.13 -3.20 -24.66
N PRO A 120 4.79 -4.47 -24.93
CA PRO A 120 3.43 -4.79 -25.30
C PRO A 120 2.53 -4.17 -24.23
N GLU A 121 1.58 -3.34 -24.69
CA GLU A 121 0.41 -2.98 -23.88
C GLU A 121 -0.01 -4.24 -23.14
N PRO A 122 -0.35 -4.18 -21.84
CA PRO A 122 -0.57 -5.37 -21.02
C PRO A 122 -1.41 -6.34 -21.84
N GLU A 123 -0.73 -7.34 -22.43
CA GLU A 123 -1.32 -8.15 -23.47
C GLU A 123 -2.53 -8.75 -22.82
N ASP A 124 -3.68 -8.48 -23.45
CA ASP A 124 -4.99 -9.02 -23.16
C ASP A 124 -4.90 -10.07 -22.07
N MET A 125 -5.07 -9.59 -20.83
CA MET A 125 -4.77 -10.31 -19.60
C MET A 125 -5.22 -11.75 -19.80
N SER A 126 -4.27 -12.70 -19.71
CA SER A 126 -4.50 -14.09 -20.13
C SER A 126 -5.94 -14.51 -19.86
N PRO A 127 -6.70 -15.06 -20.84
CA PRO A 127 -8.12 -15.40 -20.67
C PRO A 127 -8.40 -16.44 -19.57
N LEU A 128 -7.34 -16.89 -18.89
CA LEU A 128 -7.27 -17.78 -17.74
C LEU A 128 -7.13 -17.04 -16.41
N LEU A 129 -7.33 -15.71 -16.36
CA LEU A 129 -7.44 -15.03 -15.09
C LEU A 129 -8.69 -15.52 -14.35
N ALA A 130 -8.48 -15.85 -13.08
CA ALA A 130 -9.50 -16.28 -12.14
C ALA A 130 -10.71 -15.33 -12.01
N VAL A 131 -10.54 -14.07 -12.39
CA VAL A 131 -11.52 -13.00 -12.23
C VAL A 131 -11.45 -12.04 -13.42
N ARG A 132 -12.61 -11.74 -14.01
CA ARG A 132 -12.76 -10.80 -15.14
C ARG A 132 -12.59 -9.33 -14.75
N GLY A 133 -12.82 -8.97 -13.49
CA GLY A 133 -12.66 -7.62 -12.97
C GLY A 133 -13.08 -7.48 -11.50
N VAL A 134 -12.78 -6.31 -10.92
CA VAL A 134 -13.28 -5.92 -9.58
C VAL A 134 -14.49 -5.02 -9.77
N TYR A 135 -15.63 -5.45 -9.23
CA TYR A 135 -16.89 -4.76 -9.38
C TYR A 135 -17.35 -4.16 -8.05
N PHE A 136 -18.23 -3.17 -8.16
CA PHE A 136 -18.78 -2.44 -7.04
C PHE A 136 -20.30 -2.37 -7.19
N LYS A 137 -20.98 -2.14 -6.07
CA LYS A 137 -22.41 -1.85 -6.02
C LYS A 137 -22.64 -0.56 -5.25
N CYS A 138 -23.71 0.15 -5.59
CA CYS A 138 -24.11 1.37 -4.90
C CYS A 138 -25.61 1.35 -4.63
N PRO A 139 -26.04 1.01 -3.40
CA PRO A 139 -27.46 0.90 -3.06
C PRO A 139 -28.28 2.17 -3.33
N LEU A 140 -27.64 3.35 -3.35
CA LEU A 140 -28.29 4.65 -3.51
C LEU A 140 -28.57 5.04 -4.97
N VAL A 141 -27.83 4.48 -5.92
CA VAL A 141 -27.92 4.86 -7.34
C VAL A 141 -28.55 3.74 -8.18
N GLY A 142 -28.27 2.47 -7.86
CA GLY A 142 -28.92 1.35 -8.54
C GLY A 142 -28.40 -0.03 -8.13
N PRO A 143 -29.14 -1.10 -8.47
CA PRO A 143 -28.78 -2.48 -8.11
C PRO A 143 -27.70 -3.10 -9.03
N GLU A 144 -27.18 -2.35 -9.99
CA GLU A 144 -26.25 -2.87 -10.99
C GLU A 144 -24.85 -3.13 -10.42
N ILE A 145 -24.11 -4.06 -11.04
CA ILE A 145 -22.75 -4.42 -10.63
C ILE A 145 -21.78 -3.98 -11.73
N LEU A 146 -20.97 -2.97 -11.45
CA LEU A 146 -20.15 -2.29 -12.45
C LEU A 146 -18.74 -2.02 -11.93
N SER A 147 -17.81 -1.73 -12.84
CA SER A 147 -16.47 -1.29 -12.47
C SER A 147 -16.51 0.10 -11.79
N LYS A 148 -15.43 0.44 -11.07
CA LYS A 148 -15.30 1.75 -10.41
C LYS A 148 -15.36 2.93 -11.40
N GLU A 149 -14.99 2.72 -12.65
CA GLU A 149 -14.96 3.79 -13.67
C GLU A 149 -16.35 4.04 -14.23
N GLU A 150 -17.08 2.98 -14.56
CA GLU A 150 -18.49 3.05 -14.99
C GLU A 150 -19.38 3.64 -13.89
N TRP A 151 -19.17 3.24 -12.63
CA TRP A 151 -19.90 3.81 -11.51
C TRP A 151 -19.67 5.31 -11.35
N LYS A 152 -18.46 5.82 -11.60
CA LYS A 152 -18.23 7.29 -11.55
C LYS A 152 -19.04 8.03 -12.59
N VAL A 153 -19.16 7.46 -13.80
CA VAL A 153 -19.95 8.04 -14.87
C VAL A 153 -21.43 8.00 -14.48
N LYS A 154 -21.93 6.85 -14.00
CA LYS A 154 -23.34 6.74 -13.59
C LYS A 154 -23.71 7.58 -12.38
N ILE A 155 -22.85 7.64 -11.36
CA ILE A 155 -23.04 8.54 -10.21
C ILE A 155 -23.10 9.98 -10.71
N LYS A 156 -22.20 10.37 -11.61
CA LYS A 156 -22.20 11.71 -12.19
C LYS A 156 -23.51 11.97 -12.94
N GLU A 157 -23.92 11.08 -13.84
CA GLU A 157 -25.17 11.22 -14.60
C GLU A 157 -26.39 11.30 -13.69
N PHE A 158 -26.49 10.42 -12.70
CA PHE A 158 -27.56 10.43 -11.70
C PHE A 158 -27.61 11.75 -10.91
N LEU A 159 -26.46 12.23 -10.43
CA LEU A 159 -26.38 13.51 -9.73
C LEU A 159 -26.74 14.69 -10.65
N TYR A 160 -26.32 14.70 -11.91
CA TYR A 160 -26.67 15.77 -12.84
C TYR A 160 -28.16 15.73 -13.26
N GLU A 161 -28.79 14.55 -13.29
CA GLU A 161 -30.23 14.42 -13.52
C GLU A 161 -31.03 14.96 -12.32
N GLN A 162 -30.61 14.62 -11.10
CA GLN A 162 -31.21 15.10 -9.84
C GLN A 162 -30.94 16.59 -9.57
N LEU A 163 -29.94 17.18 -10.25
CA LEU A 163 -29.65 18.61 -10.16
C LEU A 163 -30.85 19.47 -10.56
N ALA A 164 -31.77 18.96 -11.39
CA ALA A 164 -32.97 19.71 -11.80
C ALA A 164 -33.93 19.99 -10.63
N ASP A 165 -34.00 19.09 -9.66
CA ASP A 165 -34.94 19.17 -8.54
C ASP A 165 -34.33 19.92 -7.34
N GLU A 166 -33.17 19.47 -6.87
CA GLU A 166 -32.50 19.97 -5.67
C GLU A 166 -31.07 20.44 -5.99
N LYS A 167 -30.96 21.57 -6.71
CA LYS A 167 -29.68 22.11 -7.21
C LYS A 167 -28.61 22.26 -6.14
N GLY A 168 -28.98 22.75 -4.96
CA GLY A 168 -28.04 23.06 -3.87
C GLY A 168 -27.43 21.81 -3.24
N LEU A 169 -28.28 20.91 -2.72
CA LEU A 169 -27.82 19.68 -2.05
C LEU A 169 -27.11 18.74 -3.02
N THR A 170 -27.61 18.63 -4.24
CA THR A 170 -27.02 17.76 -5.26
C THR A 170 -25.64 18.26 -5.68
N ALA A 171 -25.45 19.58 -5.81
CA ALA A 171 -24.13 20.14 -6.07
C ALA A 171 -23.13 19.86 -4.94
N CYS A 172 -23.56 19.89 -3.66
CA CYS A 172 -22.72 19.46 -2.53
C CYS A 172 -22.27 18.00 -2.69
N LEU A 173 -23.19 17.11 -3.07
CA LEU A 173 -22.87 15.69 -3.30
C LEU A 173 -21.90 15.49 -4.48
N ILE A 174 -22.03 16.26 -5.55
CA ILE A 174 -21.09 16.24 -6.69
C ILE A 174 -19.69 16.65 -6.24
N ILE A 175 -19.58 17.73 -5.46
CA ILE A 175 -18.30 18.22 -4.93
C ILE A 175 -17.58 17.14 -4.12
N HIS A 176 -18.32 16.40 -3.29
CA HIS A 176 -17.73 15.32 -2.48
C HIS A 176 -17.47 14.02 -3.26
N SER A 177 -18.36 13.64 -4.18
CA SER A 177 -18.35 12.32 -4.81
C SER A 177 -17.52 12.23 -6.11
N CYS A 178 -17.51 13.30 -6.93
CA CYS A 178 -16.86 13.28 -8.25
C CYS A 178 -15.37 13.67 -8.20
N ASN A 179 -14.91 14.29 -7.11
CA ASN A 179 -13.55 14.80 -7.00
C ASN A 179 -12.58 13.79 -6.36
N LYS A 180 -11.41 13.59 -6.99
CA LYS A 180 -10.43 12.54 -6.58
C LYS A 180 -9.64 12.86 -5.30
N SER A 181 -9.42 14.13 -5.01
CA SER A 181 -8.51 14.57 -3.94
C SER A 181 -9.30 15.12 -2.77
N LYS A 182 -9.36 14.36 -1.67
CA LYS A 182 -10.06 14.76 -0.45
C LYS A 182 -9.54 16.08 0.12
N ASP A 183 -8.22 16.25 0.18
CA ASP A 183 -7.59 17.49 0.67
C ASP A 183 -8.03 18.74 -0.13
N LYS A 184 -8.20 18.61 -1.46
CA LYS A 184 -8.68 19.72 -2.29
C LYS A 184 -10.16 19.99 -2.09
N VAL A 185 -10.96 18.94 -1.93
CA VAL A 185 -12.39 19.06 -1.62
C VAL A 185 -12.57 19.79 -0.29
N GLU A 186 -11.84 19.41 0.77
CA GLU A 186 -11.88 20.09 2.06
C GLU A 186 -11.50 21.57 1.97
N GLN A 187 -10.43 21.90 1.23
CA GLN A 187 -10.02 23.29 1.01
C GLN A 187 -11.06 24.09 0.20
N CYS A 188 -11.75 23.44 -0.71
CA CYS A 188 -12.84 24.04 -1.49
C CYS A 188 -14.05 24.32 -0.61
N VAL A 189 -14.50 23.32 0.15
CA VAL A 189 -15.58 23.44 1.13
C VAL A 189 -15.30 24.59 2.09
N GLU A 190 -14.09 24.66 2.66
CA GLU A 190 -13.71 25.76 3.56
C GLU A 190 -13.76 27.13 2.88
N THR A 191 -13.38 27.21 1.60
CA THR A 191 -13.38 28.47 0.84
C THR A 191 -14.81 28.89 0.45
N LEU A 192 -15.65 27.95 0.02
CA LEU A 192 -17.06 28.17 -0.30
C LEU A 192 -17.85 28.59 0.94
N SER A 193 -17.69 27.87 2.06
CA SER A 193 -18.32 28.23 3.33
C SER A 193 -17.92 29.64 3.77
N LYS A 194 -16.65 30.03 3.62
CA LYS A 194 -16.22 31.42 3.91
C LYS A 194 -16.89 32.46 3.02
N TYR A 195 -17.08 32.18 1.73
CA TYR A 195 -17.80 33.11 0.85
C TYR A 195 -19.24 33.31 1.29
N LEU A 196 -19.96 32.21 1.56
CA LEU A 196 -21.34 32.27 2.03
C LEU A 196 -21.46 32.90 3.42
N GLU A 197 -20.60 32.53 4.38
CA GLU A 197 -20.59 33.12 5.72
C GLU A 197 -20.35 34.63 5.72
N ASN A 198 -19.50 35.13 4.83
CA ASN A 198 -19.24 36.57 4.73
C ASN A 198 -20.49 37.34 4.27
N ILE A 199 -21.28 36.75 3.38
CA ILE A 199 -22.56 37.30 2.91
C ILE A 199 -23.60 37.24 4.02
N VAL A 200 -23.72 36.11 4.71
CA VAL A 200 -24.66 35.93 5.83
C VAL A 200 -24.35 36.89 6.99
N LYS A 201 -23.07 37.08 7.34
CA LYS A 201 -22.66 37.98 8.43
C LYS A 201 -22.78 39.46 8.07
N ASN A 202 -22.54 39.82 6.81
CA ASN A 202 -22.55 41.22 6.35
C ASN A 202 -23.40 41.38 5.08
N PRO A 203 -24.75 41.29 5.19
CA PRO A 203 -25.61 41.24 4.00
C PRO A 203 -25.49 42.49 3.14
N GLY A 204 -25.36 43.67 3.73
CA GLY A 204 -25.34 44.95 3.02
C GLY A 204 -23.99 45.34 2.37
N GLU A 205 -22.95 44.52 2.50
CA GLU A 205 -21.61 44.89 2.00
C GLU A 205 -21.33 44.30 0.61
N GLU A 206 -21.42 45.13 -0.44
CA GLU A 206 -21.27 44.69 -1.84
C GLU A 206 -19.94 43.98 -2.17
N LYS A 207 -18.87 44.26 -1.42
CA LYS A 207 -17.56 43.63 -1.66
C LYS A 207 -17.59 42.11 -1.45
N TYR A 208 -18.47 41.61 -0.57
CA TYR A 208 -18.63 40.18 -0.30
C TYR A 208 -19.60 39.50 -1.27
N ARG A 209 -20.40 40.29 -2.00
CA ARG A 209 -21.34 39.81 -3.00
C ARG A 209 -20.71 39.59 -4.38
N LYS A 210 -19.44 39.92 -4.56
CA LYS A 210 -18.72 39.84 -5.85
C LYS A 210 -17.48 38.98 -5.68
N ILE A 211 -17.40 37.86 -6.40
CA ILE A 211 -16.23 36.98 -6.44
C ILE A 211 -15.62 37.05 -7.83
N ARG A 212 -14.34 37.41 -7.91
CA ARG A 212 -13.60 37.50 -9.17
C ARG A 212 -13.12 36.10 -9.58
N LEU A 213 -13.49 35.62 -10.77
CA LEU A 213 -13.07 34.28 -11.24
C LEU A 213 -11.56 34.18 -11.47
N SER A 214 -10.89 35.29 -11.78
CA SER A 214 -9.42 35.34 -11.93
C SER A 214 -8.67 35.42 -10.60
N ASN A 215 -9.36 35.44 -9.46
CA ASN A 215 -8.73 35.44 -8.15
C ASN A 215 -7.92 34.15 -7.95
N ARG A 216 -6.66 34.30 -7.56
CA ARG A 216 -5.74 33.18 -7.32
C ARG A 216 -6.30 32.15 -6.33
N VAL A 217 -6.98 32.59 -5.27
CA VAL A 217 -7.59 31.68 -4.27
C VAL A 217 -8.73 30.88 -4.90
N PHE A 218 -9.57 31.53 -5.72
CA PHE A 218 -10.65 30.87 -6.43
C PHE A 218 -10.10 29.87 -7.47
N GLN A 219 -9.11 30.27 -8.28
CA GLN A 219 -8.51 29.39 -9.29
C GLN A 219 -7.81 28.17 -8.70
N GLU A 220 -7.04 28.35 -7.63
CA GLU A 220 -6.27 27.25 -7.02
C GLU A 220 -7.14 26.28 -6.23
N LYS A 221 -8.18 26.78 -5.54
CA LYS A 221 -8.98 25.97 -4.59
C LYS A 221 -10.37 25.57 -5.07
N VAL A 222 -10.94 26.30 -6.02
CA VAL A 222 -12.38 26.24 -6.32
C VAL A 222 -12.62 25.88 -7.78
N ALA A 223 -12.02 26.61 -8.72
CA ALA A 223 -12.30 26.49 -10.16
C ALA A 223 -11.95 25.12 -10.79
N GLY A 224 -11.06 24.35 -10.16
CA GLY A 224 -10.63 23.04 -10.66
C GLY A 224 -11.50 21.86 -10.19
N LEU A 225 -12.57 22.10 -9.44
CA LEU A 225 -13.41 21.07 -8.86
C LEU A 225 -14.80 21.06 -9.51
N GLU A 226 -15.32 19.85 -9.68
CA GLU A 226 -16.60 19.60 -10.34
C GLU A 226 -17.77 19.85 -9.39
N GLY A 227 -18.88 20.41 -9.89
CA GLY A 227 -20.09 20.74 -9.11
C GLY A 227 -20.08 22.09 -8.41
N VAL A 228 -18.95 22.82 -8.45
CA VAL A 228 -18.81 24.07 -7.69
C VAL A 228 -19.55 25.25 -8.32
N MET A 229 -19.59 25.31 -9.64
CA MET A 229 -20.30 26.39 -10.33
C MET A 229 -21.81 26.25 -10.12
N GLU A 230 -22.29 25.01 -10.23
CA GLU A 230 -23.68 24.62 -9.97
C GLU A 230 -24.07 24.93 -8.51
N PHE A 231 -23.16 24.69 -7.56
CA PHE A 231 -23.36 25.06 -6.16
C PHE A 231 -23.48 26.58 -5.97
N LEU A 232 -22.59 27.36 -6.59
CA LEU A 232 -22.62 28.82 -6.49
C LEU A 232 -23.87 29.41 -7.17
N GLU A 233 -24.29 28.85 -8.30
CA GLU A 233 -25.56 29.22 -8.95
C GLU A 233 -26.77 28.90 -8.06
N ALA A 234 -26.79 27.72 -7.44
CA ALA A 234 -27.83 27.34 -6.48
C ALA A 234 -27.85 28.23 -5.23
N ALA A 235 -26.69 28.73 -4.81
CA ALA A 235 -26.53 29.69 -3.73
C ALA A 235 -26.91 31.13 -4.14
N GLY A 236 -27.33 31.39 -5.37
CA GLY A 236 -27.79 32.72 -5.81
C GLY A 236 -26.71 33.59 -6.48
N PHE A 237 -25.56 33.03 -6.81
CA PHE A 237 -24.57 33.72 -7.64
C PHE A 237 -24.92 33.60 -9.12
N SER A 238 -24.68 34.68 -9.86
CA SER A 238 -24.80 34.71 -11.31
C SER A 238 -23.48 35.16 -11.93
N GLN A 239 -23.06 34.50 -13.01
CA GLN A 239 -21.88 34.89 -13.76
C GLN A 239 -22.18 36.14 -14.59
N GLN A 240 -21.43 37.21 -14.36
CA GLN A 240 -21.55 38.49 -15.06
C GLN A 240 -20.18 39.01 -15.48
N THR A 241 -20.12 39.59 -16.67
CA THR A 241 -18.93 40.28 -17.15
C THR A 241 -18.97 41.73 -16.65
N LEU A 242 -17.99 42.10 -15.83
CA LEU A 242 -17.89 43.44 -15.25
C LEU A 242 -16.59 44.14 -15.71
N PRO A 243 -16.61 45.48 -15.87
CA PRO A 243 -15.42 46.24 -16.20
C PRO A 243 -14.44 46.23 -15.01
N PHE A 244 -13.18 45.86 -15.26
CA PHE A 244 -12.12 45.86 -14.26
C PHE A 244 -10.80 46.39 -14.84
N GLN A 245 -10.27 47.44 -14.20
CA GLN A 245 -9.02 48.15 -14.48
C GLN A 245 -8.88 48.73 -15.90
N ASP A 246 -8.88 47.92 -16.96
CA ASP A 246 -8.84 48.35 -18.38
C ASP A 246 -9.43 47.30 -19.35
N GLY A 247 -10.26 46.37 -18.84
CA GLY A 247 -10.90 45.33 -19.65
C GLY A 247 -12.17 44.77 -19.01
N GLU A 248 -12.74 43.75 -19.64
CA GLU A 248 -13.91 43.01 -19.17
C GLU A 248 -13.47 41.71 -18.48
N GLU A 249 -13.91 41.49 -17.24
CA GLU A 249 -13.62 40.26 -16.49
C GLU A 249 -14.87 39.60 -15.94
N LEU A 250 -14.81 38.28 -15.77
CA LEU A 250 -15.91 37.49 -15.23
C LEU A 250 -15.91 37.55 -13.70
N PHE A 251 -17.07 37.91 -13.16
CA PHE A 251 -17.37 37.90 -11.74
C PHE A 251 -18.61 37.03 -11.46
N LEU A 252 -18.63 36.38 -10.31
CA LEU A 252 -19.84 35.82 -9.71
C LEU A 252 -20.45 36.89 -8.81
N VAL A 253 -21.67 37.32 -9.14
CA VAL A 253 -22.40 38.35 -8.41
C VAL A 253 -23.61 37.73 -7.72
N PHE A 254 -23.69 37.90 -6.41
CA PHE A 254 -24.83 37.48 -5.59
C PHE A 254 -25.99 38.48 -5.78
N ASN A 255 -27.16 37.98 -6.17
CA ASN A 255 -28.32 38.81 -6.52
C ASN A 255 -29.10 39.28 -5.28
N GLU A 256 -29.72 40.47 -5.34
CA GLU A 256 -30.41 41.08 -4.18
C GLU A 256 -31.83 40.59 -3.93
N SER A 257 -32.49 39.98 -4.93
CA SER A 257 -33.86 39.43 -4.79
C SER A 257 -33.95 38.19 -3.87
N ALA A 258 -32.86 37.92 -3.16
CA ALA A 258 -32.49 36.71 -2.45
C ALA A 258 -32.53 36.89 -0.92
N GLU A 259 -33.29 37.84 -0.38
CA GLU A 259 -33.41 37.98 1.09
C GLU A 259 -34.01 36.74 1.76
N GLN A 260 -34.78 35.94 1.01
CA GLN A 260 -35.25 34.60 1.40
C GLN A 260 -34.14 33.53 1.32
N ASP A 261 -33.01 33.82 0.67
CA ASP A 261 -31.91 32.88 0.47
C ASP A 261 -30.89 32.90 1.61
N LEU A 262 -30.94 33.81 2.59
CA LEU A 262 -30.00 33.77 3.73
C LEU A 262 -30.15 32.50 4.58
N GLU A 263 -31.39 32.04 4.78
CA GLU A 263 -31.68 30.76 5.45
C GLU A 263 -31.21 29.59 4.57
N ASN A 264 -31.43 29.67 3.26
CA ASN A 264 -30.96 28.68 2.29
C ASN A 264 -29.41 28.60 2.27
N LEU A 265 -28.70 29.73 2.32
CA LEU A 265 -27.24 29.78 2.41
C LEU A 265 -26.74 29.06 3.66
N GLN A 266 -27.42 29.23 4.80
CA GLN A 266 -27.05 28.54 6.03
C GLN A 266 -27.25 27.01 5.89
N VAL A 267 -28.37 26.58 5.29
CA VAL A 267 -28.63 25.17 4.97
C VAL A 267 -27.55 24.61 4.03
N LEU A 268 -27.13 25.37 3.01
CA LEU A 268 -26.08 24.96 2.08
C LEU A 268 -24.70 24.86 2.76
N ILE A 269 -24.36 25.77 3.67
CA ILE A 269 -23.13 25.69 4.46
C ILE A 269 -23.15 24.41 5.32
N ASP A 270 -24.24 24.15 6.02
CA ASP A 270 -24.38 22.97 6.88
C ASP A 270 -24.36 21.67 6.04
N ALA A 271 -24.98 21.68 4.86
CA ALA A 271 -24.94 20.59 3.90
C ALA A 271 -23.52 20.32 3.36
N LEU A 272 -22.73 21.36 3.07
CA LEU A 272 -21.35 21.18 2.60
C LEU A 272 -20.46 20.46 3.63
N TYR A 273 -20.67 20.72 4.92
CA TYR A 273 -19.92 20.07 5.99
C TYR A 273 -20.45 18.67 6.36
N SER A 274 -21.75 18.44 6.19
CA SER A 274 -22.39 17.17 6.55
C SER A 274 -22.49 16.17 5.39
N ALA A 275 -22.28 16.60 4.14
CA ALA A 275 -22.34 15.73 2.98
C ALA A 275 -21.25 14.66 3.02
N GLU A 276 -21.67 13.39 3.05
CA GLU A 276 -20.79 12.25 2.87
C GLU A 276 -20.76 11.85 1.39
N PRO A 277 -19.59 11.58 0.79
CA PRO A 277 -19.52 11.10 -0.58
C PRO A 277 -20.26 9.78 -0.74
N ILE A 278 -20.82 9.54 -1.92
CA ILE A 278 -21.47 8.28 -2.24
C ILE A 278 -20.45 7.14 -2.17
N GLY A 279 -20.59 6.29 -1.16
CA GLY A 279 -19.73 5.12 -0.92
C GLY A 279 -20.01 4.03 -1.94
N LEU A 280 -18.97 3.58 -2.64
CA LEU A 280 -19.03 2.36 -3.45
C LEU A 280 -18.68 1.17 -2.57
N GLU A 281 -19.63 0.25 -2.43
CA GLU A 281 -19.40 -1.02 -1.75
C GLU A 281 -18.72 -1.98 -2.71
N LEU A 282 -17.68 -2.67 -2.24
CA LEU A 282 -17.04 -3.72 -3.01
C LEU A 282 -18.05 -4.85 -3.20
N ASP A 283 -18.37 -5.17 -4.45
CA ASP A 283 -19.17 -6.34 -4.72
C ASP A 283 -18.30 -7.59 -4.56
N ARG A 284 -18.84 -8.60 -3.88
CA ARG A 284 -18.11 -9.83 -3.60
C ARG A 284 -17.91 -10.65 -4.87
N ASN A 285 -18.75 -10.44 -5.89
CA ASN A 285 -18.80 -11.22 -7.12
C ASN A 285 -18.69 -12.71 -6.79
N ALA A 286 -19.64 -13.17 -5.96
CA ALA A 286 -19.70 -14.53 -5.49
C ALA A 286 -19.82 -15.45 -6.71
N GLN A 287 -18.87 -16.37 -6.87
CA GLN A 287 -18.89 -17.33 -7.96
C GLN A 287 -18.68 -18.73 -7.42
N VAL A 288 -19.49 -19.67 -7.89
CA VAL A 288 -19.34 -21.07 -7.52
C VAL A 288 -18.64 -21.81 -8.65
N LEU A 289 -17.50 -22.42 -8.33
CA LEU A 289 -16.67 -23.13 -9.28
C LEU A 289 -16.66 -24.63 -8.97
N MET A 290 -16.75 -25.45 -10.02
CA MET A 290 -16.64 -26.90 -9.91
C MET A 290 -15.21 -27.36 -10.18
N PRO A 291 -14.69 -28.35 -9.44
CA PRO A 291 -13.36 -28.94 -9.69
C PRO A 291 -13.15 -29.45 -11.12
N THR A 292 -14.23 -29.87 -11.80
CA THR A 292 -14.20 -30.37 -13.18
C THR A 292 -13.78 -29.32 -14.19
N GLN A 293 -14.12 -28.05 -13.97
CA GLN A 293 -13.71 -26.94 -14.84
C GLN A 293 -12.21 -26.62 -14.70
N ALA A 294 -11.62 -26.84 -13.52
CA ALA A 294 -10.20 -26.59 -13.23
C ALA A 294 -9.26 -27.77 -13.61
N ALA A 295 -9.81 -28.95 -13.89
CA ALA A 295 -9.04 -30.17 -14.13
C ALA A 295 -8.56 -30.35 -15.59
N GLN A 296 -8.83 -29.38 -16.48
CA GLN A 296 -8.28 -29.39 -17.83
C GLN A 296 -6.75 -29.24 -17.76
N LYS A 297 -6.05 -30.38 -17.76
CA LYS A 297 -4.59 -30.43 -17.84
C LYS A 297 -4.17 -29.96 -19.23
N THR A 298 -3.71 -28.71 -19.32
CA THR A 298 -3.05 -28.19 -20.52
C THR A 298 -1.76 -29.00 -20.75
N GLN A 299 -1.77 -29.90 -21.73
CA GLN A 299 -0.57 -30.66 -22.09
C GLN A 299 0.37 -29.74 -22.87
N LEU A 300 1.45 -29.31 -22.22
CA LEU A 300 2.47 -28.48 -22.84
C LEU A 300 3.47 -29.35 -23.63
N PRO A 301 3.94 -28.90 -24.81
CA PRO A 301 4.93 -29.62 -25.59
C PRO A 301 6.26 -29.84 -24.83
N PRO A 302 7.00 -30.93 -25.06
CA PRO A 302 8.29 -31.19 -24.39
C PRO A 302 9.34 -30.09 -24.57
N ALA A 303 9.32 -29.37 -25.69
CA ALA A 303 10.22 -28.23 -25.96
C ALA A 303 10.02 -27.05 -24.98
N PHE A 304 8.87 -26.94 -24.33
CA PHE A 304 8.65 -25.97 -23.25
C PHE A 304 9.58 -26.21 -22.05
N PHE A 305 9.94 -27.47 -21.80
CA PHE A 305 10.80 -27.86 -20.69
C PHE A 305 12.29 -27.80 -21.03
N THR A 306 12.64 -27.50 -22.28
CA THR A 306 14.04 -27.35 -22.69
C THR A 306 14.51 -25.92 -22.48
N MET A 307 15.50 -25.74 -21.61
CA MET A 307 16.09 -24.43 -21.30
C MET A 307 16.74 -23.80 -22.53
N THR A 308 16.35 -22.56 -22.81
CA THR A 308 16.90 -21.75 -23.89
C THR A 308 18.19 -21.04 -23.43
N PRO A 309 19.10 -20.68 -24.35
CA PRO A 309 20.32 -19.93 -23.99
C PRO A 309 20.03 -18.51 -23.46
N GLU A 310 18.85 -17.95 -23.76
CA GLU A 310 18.40 -16.65 -23.24
C GLU A 310 17.96 -16.75 -21.77
N GLU A 311 17.20 -17.79 -21.42
CA GLU A 311 16.82 -18.08 -20.03
C GLU A 311 18.06 -18.35 -19.16
N LEU A 312 19.05 -19.07 -19.69
CA LEU A 312 20.30 -19.35 -18.96
C LEU A 312 21.10 -18.07 -18.65
N LYS A 313 21.16 -17.13 -19.59
CA LYS A 313 21.78 -15.82 -19.37
C LYS A 313 21.01 -14.99 -18.33
N ARG A 314 19.68 -14.99 -18.41
CA ARG A 314 18.82 -14.29 -17.44
C ARG A 314 18.96 -14.87 -16.03
N GLU A 315 19.05 -16.19 -15.92
CA GLU A 315 19.29 -16.86 -14.64
C GLU A 315 20.66 -16.46 -14.07
N GLN A 316 21.70 -16.42 -14.90
CA GLN A 316 23.03 -15.97 -14.47
C GLN A 316 22.99 -14.52 -13.96
N GLN A 317 22.29 -13.61 -14.65
CA GLN A 317 22.11 -12.23 -14.22
C GLN A 317 21.38 -12.15 -12.87
N LEU A 318 20.25 -12.84 -12.73
CA LEU A 318 19.48 -12.86 -11.48
C LEU A 318 20.29 -13.45 -10.32
N ARG A 319 21.13 -14.46 -10.56
CA ARG A 319 22.05 -15.01 -9.57
C ARG A 319 23.08 -13.98 -9.14
N THR A 320 23.68 -13.26 -10.08
CA THR A 320 24.63 -12.18 -9.79
C THR A 320 23.97 -11.05 -9.00
N GLU A 321 22.80 -10.56 -9.43
CA GLU A 321 22.05 -9.52 -8.72
C GLU A 321 21.65 -9.97 -7.31
N ARG A 322 21.29 -11.24 -7.11
CA ARG A 322 20.97 -11.79 -5.78
C ARG A 322 22.20 -11.78 -4.88
N ILE A 323 23.36 -12.16 -5.41
CA ILE A 323 24.63 -12.10 -4.68
C ILE A 323 24.95 -10.64 -4.33
N GLU A 324 24.89 -9.73 -5.29
CA GLU A 324 25.14 -8.30 -5.08
C GLU A 324 24.18 -7.69 -4.05
N SER A 325 22.87 -7.97 -4.16
CA SER A 325 21.87 -7.49 -3.20
C SER A 325 22.05 -8.07 -1.79
N SER A 326 22.63 -9.27 -1.67
CA SER A 326 22.97 -9.88 -0.37
C SER A 326 24.25 -9.31 0.25
N LEU A 327 25.15 -8.78 -0.57
CA LEU A 327 26.40 -8.15 -0.14
C LEU A 327 26.19 -6.69 0.33
N VAL A 328 25.13 -6.03 -0.14
CA VAL A 328 24.80 -4.66 0.25
C VAL A 328 24.05 -4.63 1.59
N LEU A 329 24.57 -3.86 2.54
CA LEU A 329 23.90 -3.64 3.83
C LEU A 329 22.62 -2.84 3.64
N ARG A 330 21.47 -3.47 3.88
CA ARG A 330 20.16 -2.79 3.85
C ARG A 330 20.00 -1.84 5.03
N THR A 331 19.92 -0.54 4.73
CA THR A 331 19.56 0.49 5.72
C THR A 331 18.13 0.28 6.22
N LYS A 332 17.82 0.80 7.42
CA LYS A 332 16.45 0.74 7.98
C LYS A 332 15.41 1.35 7.02
N ALA A 333 15.76 2.45 6.37
CA ALA A 333 14.91 3.11 5.38
C ALA A 333 14.67 2.25 4.13
N MET A 334 15.65 1.45 3.68
CA MET A 334 15.47 0.53 2.57
C MET A 334 14.51 -0.61 2.94
N ARG A 335 14.62 -1.17 4.15
CA ARG A 335 13.71 -2.22 4.64
C ARG A 335 12.27 -1.74 4.77
N GLU A 336 12.06 -0.60 5.42
CA GLU A 336 10.71 -0.02 5.58
C GLU A 336 10.07 0.34 4.23
N LYS A 337 10.87 0.82 3.26
CA LYS A 337 10.37 1.14 1.92
C LYS A 337 10.00 -0.11 1.11
N GLU A 338 10.76 -1.18 1.24
CA GLU A 338 10.49 -2.47 0.60
C GLU A 338 9.21 -3.10 1.17
N GLU A 339 9.06 -3.11 2.50
CA GLU A 339 7.86 -3.57 3.19
C GLU A 339 6.62 -2.74 2.81
N GLN A 340 6.75 -1.41 2.73
CA GLN A 340 5.66 -0.55 2.25
C GLN A 340 5.31 -0.82 0.78
N ARG A 341 6.28 -1.18 -0.06
CA ARG A 341 6.04 -1.53 -1.45
C ARG A 341 5.33 -2.88 -1.56
N GLU A 342 5.70 -3.85 -0.71
CA GLU A 342 5.02 -5.13 -0.63
C GLU A 342 3.58 -4.99 -0.11
N MET A 343 3.37 -4.17 0.93
CA MET A 343 2.02 -3.88 1.45
C MET A 343 1.12 -3.17 0.43
N LYS A 344 1.70 -2.32 -0.44
CA LYS A 344 0.96 -1.63 -1.51
C LYS A 344 0.88 -2.42 -2.82
N LYS A 345 1.44 -3.64 -2.86
CA LYS A 345 1.51 -4.45 -4.09
C LYS A 345 0.13 -4.87 -4.56
N TYR A 346 -0.80 -5.06 -3.62
CA TYR A 346 -2.15 -5.52 -3.90
C TYR A 346 -3.16 -4.64 -3.17
N ARG A 347 -4.27 -4.30 -3.85
CA ARG A 347 -5.40 -3.57 -3.25
C ARG A 347 -6.57 -4.48 -2.89
N PHE A 348 -6.70 -5.58 -3.63
CA PHE A 348 -7.74 -6.58 -3.44
C PHE A 348 -7.11 -7.97 -3.30
N ALA A 349 -7.84 -8.86 -2.65
CA ALA A 349 -7.51 -10.25 -2.44
C ALA A 349 -8.69 -11.12 -2.88
N LEU A 350 -8.37 -12.27 -3.46
CA LEU A 350 -9.33 -13.27 -3.87
C LEU A 350 -9.33 -14.42 -2.87
N ILE A 351 -10.47 -14.71 -2.29
CA ILE A 351 -10.63 -15.81 -1.36
C ILE A 351 -11.51 -16.88 -2.02
N ARG A 352 -11.01 -18.12 -2.04
CA ARG A 352 -11.76 -19.29 -2.48
C ARG A 352 -11.96 -20.21 -1.30
N VAL A 353 -13.21 -20.49 -0.97
CA VAL A 353 -13.59 -21.41 0.10
C VAL A 353 -13.98 -22.73 -0.52
N ARG A 354 -13.19 -23.76 -0.26
CA ARG A 354 -13.42 -25.13 -0.71
C ARG A 354 -14.26 -25.87 0.32
N PHE A 355 -15.41 -26.36 -0.11
CA PHE A 355 -16.32 -27.18 0.68
C PHE A 355 -15.95 -28.67 0.59
N PRO A 356 -16.43 -29.50 1.54
CA PRO A 356 -16.17 -30.95 1.56
C PRO A 356 -16.70 -31.70 0.34
N ASP A 357 -17.78 -31.21 -0.27
CA ASP A 357 -18.35 -31.68 -1.55
C ASP A 357 -17.45 -31.39 -2.76
N GLY A 358 -16.36 -30.64 -2.56
CA GLY A 358 -15.42 -30.23 -3.60
C GLY A 358 -15.75 -28.91 -4.26
N ILE A 359 -16.89 -28.29 -3.94
CA ILE A 359 -17.32 -27.02 -4.51
C ILE A 359 -16.42 -25.87 -4.00
N LEU A 360 -16.11 -24.90 -4.85
CA LEU A 360 -15.32 -23.72 -4.52
C LEU A 360 -16.18 -22.47 -4.60
N LEU A 361 -16.42 -21.81 -3.47
CA LEU A 361 -17.02 -20.48 -3.43
C LEU A 361 -15.92 -19.42 -3.52
N GLN A 362 -15.93 -18.64 -4.59
CA GLN A 362 -15.01 -17.55 -4.84
C GLN A 362 -15.63 -16.22 -4.43
N GLY A 363 -14.87 -15.38 -3.73
CA GLY A 363 -15.25 -14.01 -3.40
C GLY A 363 -14.06 -13.04 -3.48
N THR A 364 -14.35 -11.79 -3.82
CA THR A 364 -13.39 -10.70 -3.89
C THR A 364 -13.47 -9.82 -2.65
N PHE A 365 -12.33 -9.55 -2.02
CA PHE A 365 -12.19 -8.81 -0.77
C PHE A 365 -11.13 -7.72 -0.87
N GLY A 366 -11.25 -6.65 -0.10
CA GLY A 366 -10.19 -5.68 0.12
C GLY A 366 -9.07 -6.24 1.00
N VAL A 367 -7.82 -5.85 0.75
CA VAL A 367 -6.65 -6.34 1.51
C VAL A 367 -6.70 -5.97 3.01
N TYR A 368 -7.43 -4.91 3.34
CA TYR A 368 -7.63 -4.41 4.71
C TYR A 368 -8.94 -4.87 5.34
N GLU A 369 -9.71 -5.72 4.66
CA GLU A 369 -10.89 -6.32 5.26
C GLU A 369 -10.50 -7.33 6.32
N LYS A 370 -11.43 -7.56 7.26
CA LYS A 370 -11.21 -8.45 8.38
C LYS A 370 -11.59 -9.86 7.98
N LEU A 371 -11.00 -10.83 8.68
CA LEU A 371 -11.43 -12.23 8.54
C LEU A 371 -12.91 -12.40 8.93
N SER A 372 -13.42 -11.59 9.86
CA SER A 372 -14.85 -11.53 10.20
C SER A 372 -15.74 -11.32 8.97
N ASP A 373 -15.34 -10.47 8.03
CA ASP A 373 -16.13 -10.17 6.83
C ASP A 373 -16.17 -11.39 5.88
N VAL A 374 -15.06 -12.14 5.80
CA VAL A 374 -15.00 -13.40 5.05
C VAL A 374 -15.88 -14.47 5.70
N SER A 375 -15.87 -14.56 7.03
CA SER A 375 -16.71 -15.52 7.75
C SER A 375 -18.20 -15.20 7.59
N ALA A 376 -18.59 -13.92 7.66
CA ALA A 376 -19.96 -13.47 7.44
C ALA A 376 -20.40 -13.76 6.00
N PHE A 377 -19.52 -13.53 5.02
CA PHE A 377 -19.77 -13.91 3.63
C PHE A 377 -20.03 -15.41 3.48
N VAL A 378 -19.22 -16.28 4.09
CA VAL A 378 -19.47 -17.73 4.07
C VAL A 378 -20.79 -18.06 4.76
N GLN A 379 -21.07 -17.46 5.92
CA GLN A 379 -22.29 -17.68 6.70
C GLN A 379 -23.57 -17.27 5.94
N GLU A 380 -23.50 -16.25 5.08
CA GLU A 380 -24.60 -15.82 4.23
C GLU A 380 -24.92 -16.83 3.11
N HIS A 381 -23.92 -17.57 2.62
CA HIS A 381 -24.05 -18.48 1.47
C HIS A 381 -24.29 -19.95 1.86
N ILE A 382 -24.15 -20.31 3.14
CA ILE A 382 -24.44 -21.67 3.65
C ILE A 382 -25.93 -21.87 3.95
N VAL A 383 -26.40 -23.12 3.85
CA VAL A 383 -27.80 -23.50 4.13
C VAL A 383 -28.18 -23.29 5.60
N PHE A 384 -27.24 -23.51 6.52
CA PHE A 384 -27.43 -23.39 7.97
C PHE A 384 -26.54 -22.29 8.55
N PRO A 385 -27.02 -21.04 8.61
CA PRO A 385 -26.25 -19.92 9.15
C PRO A 385 -25.88 -20.08 10.63
N GLU A 386 -26.64 -20.87 11.41
CA GLU A 386 -26.40 -21.06 12.85
C GLU A 386 -25.31 -22.08 13.19
N GLY A 387 -24.75 -22.77 12.19
CA GLY A 387 -23.74 -23.79 12.46
C GLY A 387 -22.35 -23.23 12.66
N GLU A 388 -21.64 -23.77 13.64
CA GLU A 388 -20.23 -23.46 13.87
C GLU A 388 -19.37 -24.14 12.80
N PHE A 389 -18.59 -23.34 12.07
CA PHE A 389 -17.62 -23.81 11.09
C PHE A 389 -16.26 -23.18 11.34
N VAL A 390 -15.22 -23.88 10.91
CA VAL A 390 -13.83 -23.43 11.01
C VAL A 390 -13.25 -23.38 9.60
N LEU A 391 -12.62 -22.24 9.28
CA LEU A 391 -11.86 -22.07 8.05
C LEU A 391 -10.40 -22.46 8.30
N THR A 392 -9.86 -23.33 7.46
CA THR A 392 -8.46 -23.76 7.53
C THR A 392 -7.74 -23.29 6.28
N THR A 393 -6.54 -22.72 6.38
CA THR A 393 -5.73 -22.42 5.19
C THR A 393 -5.23 -23.69 4.51
N GLY A 394 -4.85 -23.61 3.24
CA GLY A 394 -4.24 -24.74 2.52
C GLY A 394 -2.97 -25.31 3.18
N THR A 395 -2.35 -24.56 4.11
CA THR A 395 -1.20 -25.00 4.93
C THR A 395 -1.60 -25.78 6.19
N GLY A 396 -2.90 -25.94 6.46
CA GLY A 396 -3.44 -26.64 7.63
C GLY A 396 -3.58 -25.79 8.89
N GLN A 397 -3.31 -24.49 8.83
CA GLN A 397 -3.55 -23.59 9.97
C GLN A 397 -5.05 -23.31 10.09
N ARG A 398 -5.62 -23.62 11.26
CA ARG A 398 -7.01 -23.29 11.59
C ARG A 398 -7.09 -21.82 11.96
N LEU A 399 -7.96 -21.08 11.28
CA LEU A 399 -8.27 -19.71 11.61
C LEU A 399 -9.22 -19.73 12.80
N THR A 400 -8.80 -19.14 13.91
CA THR A 400 -9.53 -19.14 15.19
C THR A 400 -10.23 -17.80 15.42
N ASP A 401 -11.11 -17.72 16.42
CA ASP A 401 -11.79 -16.46 16.78
C ASP A 401 -10.82 -15.32 17.10
N ALA A 402 -9.60 -15.65 17.56
CA ALA A 402 -8.54 -14.67 17.80
C ALA A 402 -8.01 -14.00 16.51
N ASP A 403 -8.24 -14.61 15.35
CA ASP A 403 -7.81 -14.12 14.04
C ASP A 403 -8.92 -13.32 13.33
N MET A 404 -10.16 -13.35 13.82
CA MET A 404 -11.30 -12.63 13.28
C MET A 404 -11.11 -11.11 13.12
N PRO A 405 -10.48 -10.39 14.07
CA PRO A 405 -10.27 -8.95 13.92
C PRO A 405 -9.06 -8.61 13.05
N LYS A 406 -8.23 -9.59 12.66
CA LYS A 406 -7.01 -9.36 11.87
C LYS A 406 -7.36 -9.15 10.40
N THR A 407 -6.53 -8.35 9.73
CA THR A 407 -6.70 -8.07 8.30
C THR A 407 -6.23 -9.23 7.43
N LEU A 408 -6.77 -9.36 6.21
CA LEU A 408 -6.31 -10.38 5.26
C LEU A 408 -4.81 -10.26 4.94
N LEU A 409 -4.27 -9.04 4.97
CA LEU A 409 -2.83 -8.79 4.80
C LEU A 409 -1.99 -9.38 5.94
N GLU A 410 -2.41 -9.19 7.19
CA GLU A 410 -1.74 -9.72 8.38
C GLU A 410 -1.77 -11.25 8.42
N LEU A 411 -2.83 -11.85 7.91
CA LEU A 411 -2.99 -13.29 7.80
C LEU A 411 -2.30 -13.87 6.54
N HIS A 412 -1.62 -13.04 5.75
CA HIS A 412 -0.98 -13.42 4.48
C HIS A 412 -1.94 -14.13 3.49
N LEU A 413 -3.23 -13.76 3.51
CA LEU A 413 -4.25 -14.33 2.62
C LEU A 413 -4.32 -13.62 1.24
N VAL A 414 -3.27 -12.88 0.88
CA VAL A 414 -3.19 -11.98 -0.29
C VAL A 414 -2.12 -12.49 -1.27
N PRO A 415 -2.29 -12.37 -2.60
CA PRO A 415 -3.44 -11.81 -3.32
C PRO A 415 -4.54 -12.83 -3.67
N ALA A 416 -4.26 -14.13 -3.60
CA ALA A 416 -5.23 -15.17 -3.85
C ALA A 416 -4.99 -16.35 -2.91
N SER A 417 -6.00 -16.74 -2.15
CA SER A 417 -5.89 -17.81 -1.15
C SER A 417 -7.05 -18.78 -1.22
N ILE A 418 -6.74 -20.05 -0.97
CA ILE A 418 -7.72 -21.12 -0.85
C ILE A 418 -7.86 -21.48 0.64
N LEU A 419 -9.07 -21.34 1.14
CA LEU A 419 -9.49 -21.76 2.47
C LEU A 419 -10.31 -23.04 2.34
N LEU A 420 -10.20 -23.91 3.33
CA LEU A 420 -10.91 -25.17 3.45
C LEU A 420 -11.98 -24.99 4.51
N PHE A 421 -13.22 -25.24 4.14
CA PHE A 421 -14.36 -25.22 5.05
C PHE A 421 -14.46 -26.55 5.80
N VAL A 422 -14.51 -26.48 7.12
CA VAL A 422 -14.66 -27.64 7.99
C VAL A 422 -15.78 -27.36 8.99
N TRP A 423 -16.77 -28.22 9.06
CA TRP A 423 -17.85 -28.11 10.05
C TRP A 423 -17.32 -28.49 11.44
N ALA A 424 -17.64 -27.70 12.48
CA ALA A 424 -17.18 -27.95 13.85
C ALA A 424 -18.15 -28.82 14.68
N GLY A 425 -19.36 -29.08 14.18
CA GLY A 425 -20.41 -29.86 14.84
C GLY A 425 -20.78 -31.19 14.13
N GLU A 426 -21.96 -31.74 14.46
CA GLU A 426 -22.55 -32.83 13.67
C GLU A 426 -22.85 -32.31 12.25
N VAL A 427 -22.31 -32.99 11.26
CA VAL A 427 -22.52 -32.65 9.84
C VAL A 427 -24.02 -32.80 9.57
N PRO A 428 -24.72 -31.73 9.14
CA PRO A 428 -26.10 -31.86 8.69
C PRO A 428 -26.16 -32.94 7.62
N CYS A 429 -27.07 -33.89 7.76
CA CYS A 429 -27.20 -35.05 6.88
C CYS A 429 -27.78 -34.69 5.49
N GLU A 430 -27.40 -33.54 4.94
CA GLU A 430 -27.75 -33.11 3.59
C GLU A 430 -26.49 -33.06 2.72
N ASP A 431 -26.62 -33.49 1.47
CA ASP A 431 -25.51 -33.59 0.50
C ASP A 431 -25.02 -32.20 0.02
N PHE A 432 -25.62 -31.10 0.47
CA PHE A 432 -25.36 -29.74 -0.01
C PHE A 432 -25.04 -28.79 1.15
N TYR A 433 -23.87 -28.14 1.09
CA TYR A 433 -23.44 -27.15 2.09
C TYR A 433 -23.84 -25.71 1.73
N LEU A 434 -23.99 -25.42 0.44
CA LEU A 434 -24.33 -24.10 -0.10
C LEU A 434 -25.83 -23.99 -0.42
N LYS A 435 -26.37 -22.76 -0.30
CA LYS A 435 -27.76 -22.48 -0.64
C LYS A 435 -28.08 -22.86 -2.10
N PRO A 436 -29.26 -23.44 -2.40
CA PRO A 436 -29.66 -23.81 -3.75
C PRO A 436 -29.65 -22.64 -4.74
N GLU A 437 -30.00 -21.43 -4.30
CA GLU A 437 -29.99 -20.20 -5.13
C GLU A 437 -28.58 -19.89 -5.67
N VAL A 438 -27.57 -20.01 -4.80
CA VAL A 438 -26.16 -19.80 -5.12
C VAL A 438 -25.63 -20.92 -6.04
N MET A 439 -26.20 -22.12 -5.93
CA MET A 439 -25.91 -23.23 -6.86
C MET A 439 -26.57 -23.05 -8.23
N VAL A 440 -27.58 -22.18 -8.40
CA VAL A 440 -28.20 -21.91 -9.72
C VAL A 440 -27.34 -20.95 -10.53
N GLU A 441 -26.64 -20.01 -9.90
CA GLU A 441 -25.64 -19.13 -10.54
C GLU A 441 -24.46 -19.91 -11.15
N LEU A 442 -24.30 -21.18 -10.75
CA LEU A 442 -23.35 -22.16 -11.29
C LEU A 442 -23.65 -22.54 -12.75
N GLN A 443 -24.92 -22.43 -13.19
CA GLN A 443 -25.34 -22.85 -14.53
C GLN A 443 -25.28 -21.74 -15.60
N SER A 444 -25.10 -20.48 -15.20
CA SER A 444 -25.13 -19.32 -16.12
C SER A 444 -23.76 -18.87 -16.64
N LEU A 445 -22.67 -19.59 -16.33
CA LEU A 445 -21.30 -19.26 -16.76
C LEU A 445 -20.81 -20.08 -17.95
#